data_AF-A0A6M3LN59-F1
#
_entry.id   AF-A0A6M3LN59-F1
#
_cell.length_a   1.000
_cell.length_b   1.000
_cell.length_c   1.000
_cell.angle_alpha   90.00
_cell.angle_beta   90.00
_cell.angle_gamma   90.00
#
_symmetry.space_group_name_H-M   'P 1'
#
loop_
_entity.id
_entity.type
_entity.pdbx_description
1 polymer ?
#
loop_
_entity_poly.entity_id
_entity_poly.type
_entity_poly.pdbx_seq_one_letter_code
_entity_poly.pdbx_strand_id
1 'polypeptide(L)'
;GFDVNYFAKGEKWTCLSDKIVYLVKILNILKKGKFTHILYTDARDVLYYKGLFDIIKTFNDNYKGVKLLFNAETNCYPDKSLACKMPNQYKKYKYLNSGVFIGEIEYTTEIMRRALELYEKFKVKDINFNNDQYIFQLLFLDSNYNEWTLDYDCKIFQVVWDENGGRSNNFDLIYNHKFIYNQLTDTFPLIFHFPGPTCTDSQVWKIINGKYGRHHGYHNFFK
;
A
#
# COMPACT_ATOMS: atom_id res chain seq x y z
N GLY A 1 -20.17 -1.77 -6.01
CA GLY A 1 -18.97 -1.67 -6.87
C GLY A 1 -17.99 -0.72 -6.24
N PHE A 2 -16.72 -0.76 -6.64
CA PHE A 2 -15.75 0.29 -6.28
C PHE A 2 -16.14 1.59 -7.02
N ASP A 3 -16.16 2.72 -6.33
CA ASP A 3 -16.17 4.03 -6.99
C ASP A 3 -14.70 4.41 -7.26
N VAL A 4 -14.23 4.00 -8.44
CA VAL A 4 -12.82 4.11 -8.82
C VAL A 4 -12.56 5.49 -9.40
N ASN A 5 -11.65 6.21 -8.75
CA ASN A 5 -11.23 7.52 -9.20
C ASN A 5 -9.75 7.45 -9.58
N TYR A 6 -9.45 7.77 -10.84
CA TYR A 6 -8.08 7.88 -11.35
C TYR A 6 -7.62 9.32 -11.30
N PHE A 7 -6.36 9.51 -10.91
CA PHE A 7 -5.84 10.84 -10.63
C PHE A 7 -4.53 11.10 -11.35
N ALA A 8 -4.21 12.40 -11.53
CA ALA A 8 -3.02 12.86 -12.25
C ALA A 8 -2.93 12.39 -13.72
N LYS A 9 -4.05 12.01 -14.34
CA LYS A 9 -4.06 11.58 -15.74
C LYS A 9 -3.69 12.75 -16.66
N GLY A 10 -2.61 12.59 -17.41
CA GLY A 10 -2.09 13.61 -18.33
C GLY A 10 -1.13 14.60 -17.67
N GLU A 11 -0.93 14.51 -16.36
CA GLU A 11 0.04 15.34 -15.65
C GLU A 11 1.46 14.83 -15.85
N LYS A 12 2.44 15.73 -15.75
CA LYS A 12 3.85 15.35 -15.83
C LYS A 12 4.26 14.65 -14.54
N TRP A 13 4.81 13.44 -14.69
CA TRP A 13 5.44 12.70 -13.59
C TRP A 13 6.90 13.14 -13.42
N THR A 14 7.28 13.56 -12.21
CA THR A 14 8.66 13.95 -11.88
C THR A 14 9.30 13.03 -10.85
N CYS A 15 8.55 12.61 -9.82
CA CYS A 15 9.03 11.69 -8.79
C CYS A 15 7.89 10.93 -8.11
N LEU A 16 8.23 9.96 -7.23
CA LEU A 16 7.24 9.15 -6.51
C LEU A 16 6.37 10.02 -5.58
N SER A 17 6.96 11.03 -4.94
CA SER A 17 6.27 11.95 -4.03
C SER A 17 5.24 12.85 -4.70
N ASP A 18 5.22 12.96 -6.04
CA ASP A 18 4.15 13.69 -6.75
C ASP A 18 2.76 13.10 -6.44
N LYS A 19 2.69 11.80 -6.11
CA LYS A 19 1.46 11.12 -5.68
C LYS A 19 0.83 11.83 -4.48
N ILE A 20 1.61 12.32 -3.53
CA ILE A 20 1.14 13.04 -2.33
C ILE A 20 0.43 14.33 -2.72
N VAL A 21 1.00 15.10 -3.66
CA VAL A 21 0.44 16.38 -4.13
C VAL A 21 -0.97 16.18 -4.69
N TYR A 22 -1.15 15.18 -5.55
CA TYR A 22 -2.44 14.89 -6.14
C TYR A 22 -3.42 14.31 -5.12
N LEU A 23 -2.96 13.40 -4.27
CA LEU A 23 -3.77 12.77 -3.23
C LEU A 23 -4.37 13.81 -2.27
N VAL A 24 -3.60 14.81 -1.84
CA VAL A 24 -4.11 15.91 -1.01
C VAL A 24 -5.23 16.69 -1.72
N LYS A 25 -5.09 16.98 -3.02
CA LYS A 25 -6.13 17.69 -3.80
C LYS A 25 -7.46 16.93 -3.78
N ILE A 26 -7.40 15.61 -3.95
CA ILE A 26 -8.59 14.74 -4.01
C ILE A 26 -9.21 14.60 -2.63
N LEU A 27 -8.39 14.37 -1.61
CA LEU A 27 -8.87 14.23 -0.24
C LEU A 27 -9.64 15.48 0.22
N ASN A 28 -9.20 16.67 -0.20
CA ASN A 28 -9.94 17.92 0.05
C ASN A 28 -11.33 17.96 -0.64
N ILE A 29 -11.50 17.28 -1.77
CA ILE A 29 -12.80 17.13 -2.45
C ILE A 29 -13.64 16.08 -1.71
N LEU A 30 -13.07 14.91 -1.44
CA LEU A 30 -13.75 13.80 -0.77
C LEU A 30 -14.20 14.14 0.64
N LYS A 31 -13.46 14.98 1.37
CA LYS A 31 -13.85 15.52 2.69
C LYS A 31 -15.21 16.22 2.71
N LYS A 32 -15.65 16.75 1.56
CA LYS A 32 -16.96 17.42 1.43
C LYS A 32 -18.07 16.46 0.98
N GLY A 33 -17.72 15.21 0.70
CA GLY A 33 -18.60 14.18 0.18
C GLY A 33 -19.25 13.33 1.27
N LYS A 34 -19.84 12.22 0.84
CA LYS A 34 -20.51 11.23 1.71
C LYS A 34 -19.63 10.05 2.10
N PHE A 35 -18.42 9.97 1.54
CA PHE A 35 -17.50 8.88 1.83
C PHE A 35 -16.85 9.11 3.18
N THR A 36 -16.71 8.04 3.96
CA THR A 36 -16.04 8.06 5.27
C THR A 36 -14.61 7.53 5.19
N HIS A 37 -14.35 6.62 4.24
CA HIS A 37 -13.07 5.95 4.07
C HIS A 37 -12.57 6.06 2.64
N ILE A 38 -11.26 5.96 2.47
CA ILE A 38 -10.56 5.85 1.20
C ILE A 38 -9.73 4.56 1.20
N LEU A 39 -9.76 3.85 0.08
CA LEU A 39 -8.78 2.81 -0.25
C LEU A 39 -7.92 3.36 -1.38
N TYR A 40 -6.63 3.55 -1.10
CA TYR A 40 -5.64 4.01 -2.06
C TYR A 40 -4.79 2.83 -2.53
N THR A 41 -4.53 2.77 -3.84
CA THR A 41 -3.63 1.79 -4.44
C THR A 41 -2.81 2.43 -5.55
N ASP A 42 -1.54 2.06 -5.68
CA ASP A 42 -0.77 2.23 -6.90
C ASP A 42 -1.52 1.54 -8.06
N ALA A 43 -1.45 2.15 -9.25
CA ALA A 43 -2.35 1.78 -10.34
C ALA A 43 -1.77 0.71 -11.29
N ARG A 44 -0.46 0.45 -11.26
CA ARG A 44 0.24 -0.35 -12.28
C ARG A 44 0.49 -1.79 -11.86
N ASP A 45 0.68 -2.01 -10.58
CA ASP A 45 1.28 -3.20 -9.98
C ASP A 45 0.49 -3.64 -8.73
N VAL A 46 -0.83 -3.45 -8.76
CA VAL A 46 -1.75 -3.90 -7.70
C VAL A 46 -2.85 -4.79 -8.30
N LEU A 47 -3.12 -5.93 -7.66
CA LEU A 47 -4.20 -6.85 -8.00
C LEU A 47 -5.15 -7.04 -6.82
N TYR A 48 -6.46 -6.96 -7.10
CA TYR A 48 -7.51 -7.23 -6.13
C TYR A 48 -7.93 -8.70 -6.23
N TYR A 49 -7.71 -9.46 -5.16
CA TYR A 49 -8.15 -10.85 -5.07
C TYR A 49 -9.58 -10.96 -4.54
N LYS A 50 -10.01 -10.02 -3.69
CA LYS A 50 -11.38 -9.95 -3.13
C LYS A 50 -12.01 -8.58 -3.36
N GLY A 51 -13.34 -8.54 -3.22
CA GLY A 51 -14.13 -7.33 -3.44
C GLY A 51 -14.10 -6.38 -2.24
N LEU A 52 -14.60 -5.15 -2.45
CA LEU A 52 -14.61 -4.10 -1.44
C LEU A 52 -15.33 -4.51 -0.14
N PHE A 53 -16.39 -5.32 -0.23
CA PHE A 53 -17.11 -5.81 0.93
C PHE A 53 -16.19 -6.62 1.86
N ASP A 54 -15.44 -7.58 1.31
CA ASP A 54 -14.51 -8.41 2.09
C ASP A 54 -13.38 -7.57 2.68
N ILE A 55 -12.87 -6.61 1.91
CA ILE A 55 -11.81 -5.69 2.36
C ILE A 55 -12.28 -4.86 3.55
N ILE A 56 -13.44 -4.21 3.45
CA ILE A 56 -14.00 -3.40 4.54
C ILE A 56 -14.34 -4.27 5.75
N LYS A 57 -14.90 -5.46 5.53
CA LYS A 57 -15.21 -6.39 6.61
C LYS A 57 -13.93 -6.78 7.37
N THR A 58 -12.88 -7.18 6.66
CA THR A 58 -11.60 -7.54 7.27
C THR A 58 -10.96 -6.36 7.99
N PHE A 59 -11.05 -5.14 7.44
CA PHE A 59 -10.60 -3.93 8.10
C PHE A 59 -11.32 -3.71 9.45
N ASN A 60 -12.64 -3.67 9.43
CA ASN A 60 -13.46 -3.42 10.63
C ASN A 60 -13.30 -4.51 11.70
N ASP A 61 -13.17 -5.77 11.30
CA ASP A 61 -13.07 -6.90 12.22
C ASP A 61 -11.70 -6.97 12.91
N ASN A 62 -10.63 -6.56 12.23
CA ASN A 62 -9.25 -6.77 12.69
C ASN A 62 -8.53 -5.51 13.17
N TYR A 63 -8.99 -4.32 12.78
CA TYR A 63 -8.27 -3.05 12.98
C TYR A 63 -9.12 -2.03 13.72
N LYS A 64 -9.82 -2.45 14.79
CA LYS A 64 -10.64 -1.57 15.61
C LYS A 64 -9.83 -0.42 16.21
N GLY A 65 -10.28 0.81 16.01
CA GLY A 65 -9.61 2.03 16.48
C GLY A 65 -8.45 2.50 15.59
N VAL A 66 -8.13 1.78 14.52
CA VAL A 66 -7.15 2.23 13.53
C VAL A 66 -7.86 3.12 12.52
N LYS A 67 -7.40 4.37 12.37
CA LYS A 67 -7.93 5.33 11.40
C LYS A 67 -7.24 5.26 10.05
N LEU A 68 -6.02 4.70 9.99
CA LEU A 68 -5.28 4.54 8.74
C LEU A 68 -4.37 3.30 8.83
N LEU A 69 -4.49 2.40 7.87
CA LEU A 69 -3.75 1.16 7.79
C LEU A 69 -2.96 1.12 6.49
N PHE A 70 -1.64 1.13 6.60
CA PHE A 70 -0.74 0.94 5.47
C PHE A 70 -0.42 -0.53 5.23
N ASN A 71 -0.09 -0.84 3.99
CA ASN A 71 0.55 -2.10 3.64
C ASN A 71 1.91 -2.23 4.35
N ALA A 72 2.30 -3.47 4.63
CA ALA A 72 3.56 -3.81 5.27
C ALA A 72 4.46 -4.62 4.32
N GLU A 73 5.77 -4.34 4.34
CA GLU A 73 6.78 -5.07 3.57
C GLU A 73 7.92 -5.59 4.46
N THR A 74 8.75 -6.44 3.86
CA THR A 74 9.91 -7.06 4.51
C THR A 74 11.20 -6.25 4.35
N ASN A 75 11.21 -5.24 3.49
CA ASN A 75 12.40 -4.43 3.19
C ASN A 75 12.29 -3.00 3.77
N CYS A 76 13.35 -2.52 4.42
CA CYS A 76 13.43 -1.14 4.87
C CYS A 76 13.94 -0.28 3.70
N TYR A 77 13.03 0.35 2.98
CA TYR A 77 13.34 1.13 1.77
C TYR A 77 12.72 2.53 1.83
N PRO A 78 13.38 3.59 1.35
CA PRO A 78 14.73 3.59 0.76
C PRO A 78 15.88 3.71 1.78
N ASP A 79 15.60 4.19 2.99
CA ASP A 79 16.64 4.41 4.00
C ASP A 79 16.70 3.25 5.01
N LYS A 80 17.72 2.39 4.86
CA LYS A 80 17.96 1.25 5.75
C LYS A 80 18.30 1.67 7.18
N SER A 81 18.69 2.92 7.42
CA SER A 81 18.99 3.43 8.78
C SER A 81 17.75 3.53 9.67
N LEU A 82 16.54 3.56 9.08
CA LEU A 82 15.28 3.56 9.81
C LEU A 82 14.93 2.18 10.40
N ALA A 83 15.59 1.12 9.95
CA ALA A 83 15.20 -0.26 10.26
C ALA A 83 15.15 -0.54 11.76
N CYS A 84 16.14 -0.07 12.52
CA CYS A 84 16.22 -0.27 13.97
C CYS A 84 15.22 0.58 14.77
N LYS A 85 14.59 1.58 14.15
CA LYS A 85 13.62 2.49 14.80
C LYS A 85 12.18 2.00 14.67
N MET A 86 11.92 1.13 13.70
CA MET A 86 10.56 0.64 13.45
C MET A 86 10.01 -0.14 14.65
N PRO A 87 8.72 0.00 14.97
CA PRO A 87 8.08 -0.84 15.99
C PRO A 87 7.95 -2.29 15.49
N ASN A 88 7.54 -3.19 16.39
CA ASN A 88 7.23 -4.59 16.06
C ASN A 88 8.38 -5.34 15.38
N GLN A 89 9.61 -5.19 15.90
CA GLN A 89 10.82 -5.81 15.35
C GLN A 89 10.74 -7.34 15.20
N TYR A 90 9.86 -8.00 15.96
CA TYR A 90 9.59 -9.44 15.92
C TYR A 90 8.73 -9.88 14.71
N LYS A 91 8.10 -8.95 13.99
CA LYS A 91 7.34 -9.23 12.77
C LYS A 91 8.26 -9.24 11.54
N LYS A 92 7.96 -10.11 10.57
CA LYS A 92 8.66 -10.14 9.27
C LYS A 92 8.26 -8.94 8.41
N TYR A 93 6.95 -8.70 8.27
CA TYR A 93 6.40 -7.54 7.57
C TYR A 93 6.30 -6.35 8.51
N LYS A 94 7.41 -5.64 8.73
CA LYS A 94 7.47 -4.56 9.74
C LYS A 94 7.77 -3.18 9.18
N TYR A 95 8.06 -3.09 7.89
CA TYR A 95 8.36 -1.82 7.24
C TYR A 95 7.12 -1.32 6.49
N LEU A 96 6.95 0.00 6.44
CA LEU A 96 5.84 0.62 5.74
C LEU A 96 6.03 0.47 4.23
N ASN A 97 4.98 0.01 3.54
CA ASN A 97 4.87 0.09 2.09
C ASN A 97 3.81 1.11 1.69
N SER A 98 4.20 2.14 0.93
CA SER A 98 3.31 3.27 0.63
C SER A 98 2.34 3.05 -0.53
N GLY A 99 2.50 1.96 -1.29
CA GLY A 99 1.74 1.74 -2.51
C GLY A 99 0.27 1.37 -2.28
N VAL A 100 -0.11 0.91 -1.09
CA VAL A 100 -1.51 0.61 -0.76
C VAL A 100 -1.81 0.95 0.70
N PHE A 101 -2.96 1.59 0.95
CA PHE A 101 -3.48 1.81 2.30
C PHE A 101 -5.01 1.99 2.30
N ILE A 102 -5.64 1.77 3.45
CA ILE A 102 -7.04 2.09 3.71
C ILE A 102 -7.16 2.98 4.94
N GLY A 103 -8.01 3.99 4.93
CA GLY A 103 -8.19 4.84 6.11
C GLY A 103 -9.39 5.77 6.05
N GLU A 104 -9.73 6.35 7.20
CA GLU A 104 -10.71 7.41 7.34
C GLU A 104 -10.24 8.64 6.58
N ILE A 105 -11.13 9.25 5.80
CA ILE A 105 -10.78 10.39 4.94
C ILE A 105 -10.24 11.56 5.75
N GLU A 106 -10.78 11.83 6.93
CA GLU A 106 -10.35 12.95 7.77
C GLU A 106 -8.91 12.82 8.23
N TYR A 107 -8.59 11.70 8.89
CA TYR A 107 -7.26 11.40 9.40
C TYR A 107 -6.26 11.21 8.27
N THR A 108 -6.64 10.51 7.19
CA THR A 108 -5.79 10.37 6.00
C THR A 108 -5.43 11.75 5.43
N THR A 109 -6.38 12.69 5.35
CA THR A 109 -6.08 14.04 4.85
C THR A 109 -5.07 14.77 5.72
N GLU A 110 -5.15 14.62 7.04
CA GLU A 110 -4.18 15.22 7.98
C GLU A 110 -2.77 14.68 7.71
N ILE A 111 -2.61 13.36 7.68
CA ILE A 111 -1.32 12.70 7.41
C ILE A 111 -0.77 13.12 6.03
N MET A 112 -1.61 13.15 4.99
CA MET A 112 -1.19 13.52 3.64
C MET A 112 -0.79 15.00 3.53
N ARG A 113 -1.46 15.91 4.25
CA ARG A 113 -1.04 17.32 4.33
C ARG A 113 0.30 17.45 5.03
N ARG A 114 0.50 16.73 6.12
CA ARG A 114 1.79 16.72 6.82
C ARG A 114 2.91 16.17 5.95
N ALA A 115 2.63 15.10 5.20
CA ALA A 115 3.56 14.54 4.22
C ALA A 115 3.92 15.56 3.13
N LEU A 116 2.93 16.31 2.63
CA LEU A 116 3.14 17.38 1.65
C LEU A 116 4.01 18.51 2.22
N GLU A 117 3.80 18.93 3.46
CA GLU A 117 4.63 19.94 4.12
C GLU A 117 6.09 19.50 4.22
N LEU A 118 6.33 18.24 4.61
CA LEU A 118 7.67 17.66 4.69
C LEU A 118 8.32 17.58 3.30
N TYR A 119 7.58 17.11 2.29
CA TYR A 119 8.04 17.07 0.91
C TYR A 119 8.46 18.45 0.43
N GLU A 120 7.59 19.46 0.50
CA GLU A 120 7.89 20.80 0.03
C GLU A 120 9.07 21.44 0.77
N LYS A 121 9.21 21.17 2.06
CA LYS A 121 10.32 21.71 2.88
C LYS A 121 11.68 21.10 2.54
N PHE A 122 11.73 19.83 2.15
CA PHE A 122 12.98 19.07 2.07
C PHE A 122 13.32 18.49 0.70
N LYS A 123 12.43 18.51 -0.29
CA LYS A 123 12.66 17.92 -1.64
C LYS A 123 13.89 18.42 -2.39
N VAL A 124 14.35 19.64 -2.11
CA VAL A 124 15.58 20.21 -2.70
C VAL A 124 16.83 19.89 -1.87
N LYS A 125 16.67 19.53 -0.60
CA LYS A 125 17.76 19.34 0.37
C LYS A 125 18.16 17.88 0.54
N ASP A 126 17.22 16.97 0.39
CA ASP A 126 17.44 15.53 0.55
C ASP A 126 16.61 14.78 -0.51
N ILE A 127 17.32 14.06 -1.39
CA ILE A 127 16.74 13.34 -2.51
C ILE A 127 15.79 12.23 -2.06
N ASN A 128 15.93 11.71 -0.83
CA ASN A 128 15.03 10.69 -0.29
C ASN A 128 13.59 11.23 -0.16
N PHE A 129 13.37 12.55 -0.04
CA PHE A 129 12.03 13.14 -0.05
C PHE A 129 11.33 13.04 -1.41
N ASN A 130 12.02 12.66 -2.49
CA ASN A 130 11.39 12.30 -3.77
C ASN A 130 10.73 10.91 -3.74
N ASN A 131 10.89 10.18 -2.64
CA ASN A 131 10.25 8.90 -2.36
C ASN A 131 9.18 9.08 -1.27
N ASP A 132 7.93 8.83 -1.62
CA ASP A 132 6.77 8.96 -0.72
C ASP A 132 6.87 8.00 0.48
N GLN A 133 7.41 6.79 0.28
CA GLN A 133 7.64 5.82 1.35
C GLN A 133 8.60 6.33 2.42
N TYR A 134 9.63 7.10 2.05
CA TYR A 134 10.53 7.70 3.02
C TYR A 134 9.79 8.70 3.92
N ILE A 135 8.98 9.56 3.32
CA ILE A 135 8.20 10.57 4.06
C ILE A 135 7.23 9.89 5.03
N PHE A 136 6.49 8.88 4.56
CA PHE A 136 5.55 8.17 5.43
C PHE A 136 6.24 7.39 6.55
N GLN A 137 7.42 6.81 6.31
CA GLN A 137 8.20 6.18 7.38
C GLN A 137 8.64 7.17 8.45
N LEU A 138 9.09 8.38 8.06
CA LEU A 138 9.43 9.42 9.03
C LEU A 138 8.21 9.85 9.86
N LEU A 139 7.05 10.02 9.22
CA LEU A 139 5.81 10.33 9.93
C LEU A 139 5.35 9.18 10.82
N PHE A 140 5.53 7.93 10.39
CA PHE A 140 5.12 6.76 11.16
C PHE A 140 5.93 6.61 12.46
N LEU A 141 7.16 7.12 12.46
CA LEU A 141 8.02 7.18 13.63
C LEU A 141 7.76 8.43 14.52
N ASP A 142 6.93 9.37 14.06
CA ASP A 142 6.56 10.56 14.83
C ASP A 142 5.42 10.24 15.81
N SER A 143 5.71 10.31 17.11
CA SER A 143 4.77 9.97 18.17
C SER A 143 3.53 10.86 18.24
N ASN A 144 3.50 11.98 17.50
CA ASN A 144 2.31 12.82 17.39
C ASN A 144 1.18 12.16 16.57
N TYR A 145 1.49 11.13 15.77
CA TYR A 145 0.51 10.43 14.93
C TYR A 145 0.44 8.95 15.31
N ASN A 146 -0.56 8.58 16.12
CA ASN A 146 -0.67 7.25 16.72
C ASN A 146 -1.92 6.45 16.31
N GLU A 147 -2.83 7.03 15.53
CA GLU A 147 -4.07 6.37 15.10
C GLU A 147 -3.91 5.64 13.76
N TRP A 148 -2.68 5.25 13.42
CA TRP A 148 -2.35 4.48 12.22
C TRP A 148 -1.36 3.37 12.50
N THR A 149 -1.42 2.33 11.69
CA THR A 149 -0.58 1.14 11.85
C THR A 149 -0.31 0.47 10.51
N LEU A 150 0.46 -0.62 10.53
CA LEU A 150 0.74 -1.44 9.35
C LEU A 150 -0.04 -2.76 9.43
N ASP A 151 -0.35 -3.33 8.27
CA ASP A 151 -0.92 -4.68 8.16
C ASP A 151 0.18 -5.75 8.37
N TYR A 152 0.74 -5.82 9.57
CA TYR A 152 1.88 -6.68 9.94
C TYR A 152 1.66 -8.17 9.68
N ASP A 153 0.40 -8.60 9.64
CA ASP A 153 -0.01 -10.00 9.46
C ASP A 153 -0.55 -10.28 8.05
N CYS A 154 -0.47 -9.31 7.13
CA CYS A 154 -0.95 -9.45 5.76
C CYS A 154 -2.42 -9.91 5.68
N LYS A 155 -3.30 -9.36 6.54
CA LYS A 155 -4.73 -9.73 6.57
C LYS A 155 -5.49 -9.15 5.38
N ILE A 156 -5.07 -7.99 4.89
CA ILE A 156 -5.69 -7.28 3.76
C ILE A 156 -4.68 -7.16 2.62
N PHE A 157 -3.47 -6.71 2.91
CA PHE A 157 -2.45 -6.35 1.94
C PHE A 157 -1.30 -7.35 1.95
N GLN A 158 -0.78 -7.68 0.77
CA GLN A 158 0.37 -8.54 0.60
C GLN A 158 1.38 -7.90 -0.36
N VAL A 159 2.57 -7.60 0.13
CA VAL A 159 3.73 -7.32 -0.73
C VAL A 159 4.35 -8.62 -1.21
N VAL A 160 4.49 -8.78 -2.52
CA VAL A 160 5.07 -9.98 -3.15
C VAL A 160 6.59 -9.87 -3.31
N TRP A 161 7.14 -8.66 -3.26
CA TRP A 161 8.57 -8.43 -3.27
C TRP A 161 9.22 -8.83 -1.94
N ASP A 162 10.31 -9.59 -1.99
CA ASP A 162 11.19 -9.87 -0.85
C ASP A 162 12.66 -9.77 -1.32
N GLU A 163 13.39 -8.75 -0.84
CA GLU A 163 14.80 -8.51 -1.25
C GLU A 163 15.68 -9.75 -0.99
N ASN A 164 15.41 -10.50 0.08
CA ASN A 164 16.17 -11.71 0.43
C ASN A 164 15.76 -12.92 -0.42
N GLY A 165 14.51 -12.96 -0.89
CA GLY A 165 13.97 -14.04 -1.72
C GLY A 165 14.32 -13.93 -3.20
N GLY A 166 14.83 -12.78 -3.64
CA GLY A 166 15.18 -12.51 -5.04
C GLY A 166 13.96 -12.20 -5.92
N ARG A 167 14.12 -12.32 -7.25
CA ARG A 167 13.30 -11.65 -8.29
C ARG A 167 11.76 -11.81 -8.25
N SER A 168 11.18 -12.69 -7.44
CA SER A 168 9.77 -13.06 -7.64
C SER A 168 9.03 -13.75 -6.51
N ASN A 169 9.68 -14.25 -5.46
CA ASN A 169 9.03 -15.20 -4.56
C ASN A 169 9.09 -14.73 -3.12
N ASN A 170 7.99 -14.13 -2.68
CA ASN A 170 7.62 -14.21 -1.29
C ASN A 170 7.26 -15.67 -0.96
N PHE A 171 8.22 -16.40 -0.37
CA PHE A 171 8.08 -17.81 0.00
C PHE A 171 7.04 -18.06 1.09
N ASP A 172 6.47 -17.00 1.69
CA ASP A 172 5.37 -17.15 2.63
C ASP A 172 4.05 -17.47 1.90
N LEU A 173 3.95 -17.23 0.59
CA LEU A 173 2.74 -17.44 -0.18
C LEU A 173 2.61 -18.87 -0.72
N ILE A 174 1.51 -19.52 -0.37
CA ILE A 174 1.05 -20.77 -0.95
C ILE A 174 -0.05 -20.47 -1.96
N TYR A 175 0.15 -20.92 -3.19
CA TYR A 175 -0.81 -20.79 -4.29
C TYR A 175 -1.53 -22.11 -4.53
N ASN A 176 -2.86 -22.09 -4.40
CA ASN A 176 -3.74 -23.20 -4.75
C ASN A 176 -4.69 -22.75 -5.87
N HIS A 177 -5.30 -23.68 -6.60
CA HIS A 177 -6.28 -23.40 -7.66
C HIS A 177 -7.51 -22.61 -7.18
N LYS A 178 -7.78 -22.54 -5.87
CA LYS A 178 -8.91 -21.79 -5.29
C LYS A 178 -8.51 -20.57 -4.46
N PHE A 179 -7.32 -20.57 -3.87
CA PHE A 179 -6.93 -19.57 -2.88
C PHE A 179 -5.44 -19.27 -2.88
N ILE A 180 -5.11 -18.11 -2.33
CA ILE A 180 -3.75 -17.68 -2.02
C ILE A 180 -3.71 -17.48 -0.50
N TYR A 181 -2.72 -18.08 0.15
CA TYR A 181 -2.60 -18.14 1.60
C TYR A 181 -1.19 -17.76 2.03
N ASN A 182 -1.06 -16.90 3.03
CA ASN A 182 0.22 -16.58 3.65
C ASN A 182 0.45 -17.53 4.83
N GLN A 183 1.38 -18.47 4.66
CA GLN A 183 1.66 -19.50 5.66
C GLN A 183 2.40 -18.98 6.89
N LEU A 184 3.08 -17.84 6.79
CA LEU A 184 3.80 -17.24 7.91
C LEU A 184 2.84 -16.60 8.89
N THR A 185 1.80 -15.93 8.39
CA THR A 185 0.86 -15.15 9.20
C THR A 185 -0.49 -15.83 9.39
N ASP A 186 -0.71 -16.97 8.74
CA ASP A 186 -1.98 -17.71 8.74
C ASP A 186 -3.16 -16.85 8.26
N THR A 187 -2.98 -16.19 7.11
CA THR A 187 -3.97 -15.27 6.53
C THR A 187 -4.26 -15.52 5.06
N PHE A 188 -5.39 -14.96 4.60
CA PHE A 188 -5.78 -14.92 3.20
C PHE A 188 -5.79 -13.46 2.73
N PRO A 189 -4.65 -12.93 2.22
CA PRO A 189 -4.57 -11.54 1.78
C PRO A 189 -5.57 -11.23 0.66
N LEU A 190 -6.06 -10.00 0.62
CA LEU A 190 -7.16 -9.57 -0.24
C LEU A 190 -6.70 -8.71 -1.42
N ILE A 191 -5.57 -8.02 -1.26
CA ILE A 191 -4.94 -7.13 -2.25
C ILE A 191 -3.45 -7.45 -2.29
N PHE A 192 -2.93 -7.64 -3.50
CA PHE A 192 -1.54 -7.97 -3.76
C PHE A 192 -0.84 -6.80 -4.44
N HIS A 193 0.28 -6.37 -3.89
CA HIS A 193 1.14 -5.32 -4.43
C HIS A 193 2.47 -5.94 -4.88
N PHE A 194 2.91 -5.60 -6.10
CA PHE A 194 4.09 -6.16 -6.75
C PHE A 194 5.17 -5.08 -6.97
N PRO A 195 5.67 -4.41 -5.91
CA PRO A 195 6.58 -3.28 -6.06
C PRO A 195 7.95 -3.71 -6.58
N GLY A 196 8.74 -2.72 -7.02
CA GLY A 196 10.14 -2.91 -7.37
C GLY A 196 10.33 -3.81 -8.59
N PRO A 197 11.37 -4.66 -8.63
CA PRO A 197 11.65 -5.53 -9.77
C PRO A 197 10.84 -6.84 -9.72
N THR A 198 9.65 -6.85 -9.11
CA THR A 198 8.79 -8.03 -9.08
C THR A 198 8.35 -8.39 -10.50
N CYS A 199 8.81 -9.53 -11.01
CA CYS A 199 8.52 -9.94 -12.38
C CYS A 199 7.29 -10.87 -12.52
N THR A 200 6.56 -11.14 -11.43
CA THR A 200 5.56 -12.22 -11.34
C THR A 200 4.27 -11.80 -10.64
N ASP A 201 3.35 -11.22 -11.41
CA ASP A 201 1.92 -11.09 -11.07
C ASP A 201 1.08 -12.29 -11.56
N SER A 202 1.68 -13.13 -12.42
CA SER A 202 1.00 -14.15 -13.22
C SER A 202 0.28 -15.23 -12.40
N GLN A 203 0.79 -15.59 -11.21
CA GLN A 203 0.17 -16.60 -10.36
C GLN A 203 -1.10 -16.08 -9.69
N VAL A 204 -1.03 -14.87 -9.11
CA VAL A 204 -2.20 -14.18 -8.55
C VAL A 204 -3.23 -13.94 -9.65
N TRP A 205 -2.78 -13.45 -10.81
CA TRP A 205 -3.62 -13.24 -11.97
C TRP A 205 -4.33 -14.52 -12.44
N LYS A 206 -3.62 -15.65 -12.50
CA LYS A 206 -4.18 -16.95 -12.89
C LYS A 206 -5.31 -17.38 -11.96
N ILE A 207 -5.14 -17.20 -10.66
CA ILE A 207 -6.17 -17.58 -9.68
C ILE A 207 -7.40 -16.69 -9.80
N ILE A 208 -7.21 -15.38 -10.00
CA ILE A 208 -8.33 -14.43 -10.19
C ILE A 208 -9.09 -14.70 -11.48
N ASN A 209 -8.39 -14.96 -12.59
CA ASN A 209 -8.97 -14.95 -13.93
C ASN A 209 -9.13 -16.33 -14.59
N GLY A 210 -8.67 -17.40 -13.94
CA GLY A 210 -8.63 -18.75 -14.49
C GLY A 210 -7.64 -18.94 -15.67
N LYS A 211 -6.83 -17.94 -15.98
CA LYS A 211 -5.87 -17.94 -17.11
C LYS A 211 -4.62 -17.14 -16.75
N TYR A 212 -3.45 -17.50 -17.28
CA TYR A 212 -2.24 -16.69 -17.11
C TYR A 212 -2.41 -15.31 -17.76
N GLY A 213 -1.88 -14.29 -17.09
CA GLY A 213 -1.80 -12.94 -17.65
C GLY A 213 -0.72 -12.92 -18.72
N ARG A 214 -0.98 -12.22 -19.83
CA ARG A 214 0.12 -11.82 -20.70
C ARG A 214 0.73 -10.61 -20.00
N HIS A 215 2.02 -10.68 -19.67
CA HIS A 215 2.78 -9.49 -19.26
C HIS A 215 2.44 -8.36 -20.24
N HIS A 216 2.37 -7.14 -19.71
CA HIS A 216 2.22 -5.80 -20.31
C HIS A 216 1.07 -5.06 -19.62
N GLY A 217 1.46 -4.03 -18.87
CA GLY A 217 0.58 -3.18 -18.08
C GLY A 217 -0.63 -2.67 -18.86
N TYR A 218 -1.63 -2.24 -18.10
CA TYR A 218 -3.02 -1.96 -18.50
C TYR A 218 -3.92 -3.19 -18.50
N HIS A 219 -4.37 -3.54 -17.30
CA HIS A 219 -5.59 -4.30 -17.13
C HIS A 219 -6.66 -3.33 -16.62
N ASN A 220 -7.70 -3.14 -17.44
CA ASN A 220 -8.96 -2.55 -16.97
C ASN A 220 -9.57 -3.56 -15.99
N PHE A 221 -9.37 -3.29 -14.70
CA PHE A 221 -10.06 -3.98 -13.64
C PHE A 221 -11.51 -3.49 -13.61
N PHE A 222 -12.44 -4.36 -13.18
CA PHE A 222 -13.88 -4.14 -13.07
C PHE A 222 -14.68 -4.42 -14.36
N LYS A 223 -15.20 -5.65 -14.45
CA LYS A 223 -16.56 -5.91 -14.97
C LYS A 223 -17.49 -6.07 -13.77
#